data_AF-A0A2I0KZH3-F1
#
_entry.id   AF-A0A2I0KZH3-F1
#
_cell.length_a   1.000
_cell.length_b   1.000
_cell.length_c   1.000
_cell.angle_alpha   90.00
_cell.angle_beta   90.00
_cell.angle_gamma   90.00
#
_symmetry.space_group_name_H-M   'P 1'
#
loop_
_entity.id
_entity.type
_entity.pdbx_description
1 polymer ?
#
loop_
_entity_poly.entity_id
_entity_poly.type
_entity_poly.pdbx_seq_one_letter_code
_entity_poly.pdbx_strand_id
1 'polypeptide(L)'
;MNFLIGAFKPPCNVSIIFADGRTRKQVPLKKDNGQIIMVPLFQSQESIIGEVVIEPLQGKKLEHTGVKIELLGQIELYFDRGNFYDFTSLVRELDVPGELYERKTYRFEFSTVEMPYESYNGVNVRLR
;
A
#
# COMPACT_ATOMS: atom_id res chain seq x y z
N MET A 1 -9.16 -24.00 -32.21
CA MET A 1 -8.15 -24.05 -31.14
C MET A 1 -8.51 -22.97 -30.14
N ASN A 2 -9.19 -23.33 -29.06
CA ASN A 2 -9.51 -22.43 -27.95
C ASN A 2 -8.82 -22.96 -26.70
N PHE A 3 -8.29 -22.07 -25.86
CA PHE A 3 -7.78 -22.19 -24.46
C PHE A 3 -6.58 -21.20 -24.40
N LEU A 4 -6.50 -20.10 -23.66
CA LEU A 4 -7.11 -19.64 -22.40
C LEU A 4 -7.02 -18.10 -22.33
N ILE A 5 -8.16 -17.38 -22.36
CA ILE A 5 -8.23 -15.93 -22.08
C ILE A 5 -8.65 -15.66 -20.61
N GLY A 6 -8.43 -16.63 -19.71
CA GLY A 6 -8.83 -16.55 -18.29
C GLY A 6 -7.73 -16.84 -17.25
N ALA A 7 -6.46 -16.96 -17.66
CA ALA A 7 -5.44 -17.68 -16.89
C ALA A 7 -4.64 -16.90 -15.82
N PHE A 8 -4.86 -15.59 -15.59
CA PHE A 8 -3.96 -14.81 -14.73
C PHE A 8 -4.70 -13.85 -13.78
N LYS A 9 -5.57 -14.38 -12.93
CA LYS A 9 -6.01 -13.62 -11.75
C LYS A 9 -4.96 -13.74 -10.65
N PRO A 10 -4.64 -12.66 -9.90
CA PRO A 10 -3.78 -12.73 -8.72
C PRO A 10 -4.23 -13.87 -7.78
N PRO A 11 -3.29 -14.59 -7.13
CA PRO A 11 -3.62 -15.77 -6.32
C PRO A 11 -4.41 -15.42 -5.05
N CYS A 12 -4.41 -14.14 -4.65
CA CYS A 12 -5.17 -13.60 -3.54
C CYS A 12 -5.54 -12.14 -3.80
N ASN A 13 -6.50 -11.64 -3.03
CA ASN A 13 -6.75 -10.21 -2.89
C ASN A 13 -6.02 -9.71 -1.63
N VAL A 14 -5.37 -8.56 -1.73
CA VAL A 14 -4.76 -7.86 -0.59
C VAL A 14 -5.43 -6.51 -0.44
N SER A 15 -5.81 -6.17 0.78
CA SER A 15 -6.39 -4.85 1.10
C SER A 15 -5.82 -4.30 2.39
N ILE A 16 -5.68 -2.98 2.45
CA ILE A 16 -5.23 -2.24 3.63
C ILE A 16 -6.41 -1.38 4.09
N ILE A 17 -6.78 -1.50 5.35
CA ILE A 17 -7.92 -0.81 5.95
C ILE A 17 -7.41 -0.02 7.15
N PHE A 18 -7.46 1.32 7.07
CA PHE A 18 -7.12 2.17 8.21
C PHE A 18 -8.19 2.08 9.30
N ALA A 19 -7.78 2.04 10.55
CA ALA A 19 -8.66 1.86 11.71
C ALA A 19 -9.78 2.93 11.77
N ASP A 20 -9.46 4.15 11.37
CA ASP A 20 -10.36 5.30 11.31
C ASP A 20 -10.70 5.71 9.85
N GLY A 21 -10.53 4.81 8.88
CA GLY A 21 -10.72 5.12 7.45
C GLY A 21 -12.11 5.65 7.08
N ARG A 22 -13.14 5.38 7.91
CA ARG A 22 -14.51 5.91 7.73
C ARG A 22 -14.66 7.37 8.14
N THR A 23 -13.87 7.83 9.10
CA THR A 23 -13.96 9.17 9.71
C THR A 23 -12.78 10.06 9.31
N ARG A 24 -11.68 9.47 8.83
CA ARG A 24 -10.49 10.20 8.41
C ARG A 24 -10.81 11.14 7.25
N LYS A 25 -10.37 12.39 7.41
CA LYS A 25 -10.47 13.43 6.38
C LYS A 25 -9.80 12.94 5.09
N GLN A 26 -10.45 13.19 3.96
CA GLN A 26 -9.89 12.89 2.65
C GLN A 26 -9.65 14.17 1.85
N VAL A 27 -8.64 14.13 0.98
CA VAL A 27 -8.27 15.23 0.09
C VAL A 27 -8.20 14.75 -1.37
N PRO A 28 -8.53 15.62 -2.35
CA PRO A 28 -8.44 15.27 -3.76
C PRO A 28 -6.97 15.21 -4.22
N LEU A 29 -6.60 14.13 -4.91
CA LEU A 29 -5.31 13.93 -5.54
C LEU A 29 -5.50 13.70 -7.04
N LYS A 30 -4.84 14.52 -7.86
CA LYS A 30 -4.81 14.34 -9.32
C LYS A 30 -3.74 13.33 -9.70
N LYS A 31 -4.15 12.25 -10.36
CA LYS A 31 -3.26 11.24 -10.96
C LYS A 31 -2.71 11.71 -12.31
N ASP A 32 -1.67 11.02 -12.77
CA ASP A 32 -1.00 11.30 -14.05
C ASP A 32 -1.92 11.15 -15.26
N ASN A 33 -2.92 10.26 -15.17
CA ASN A 33 -3.96 10.09 -16.19
C ASN A 33 -5.06 11.17 -16.14
N GLY A 34 -4.91 12.20 -15.29
CA GLY A 34 -5.86 13.29 -15.12
C GLY A 34 -7.03 12.99 -14.18
N GLN A 35 -7.22 11.75 -13.74
CA GLN A 35 -8.28 11.39 -12.80
C GLN A 35 -8.01 11.99 -11.41
N ILE A 36 -9.05 12.54 -10.79
CA ILE A 36 -9.02 12.98 -9.40
C ILE A 36 -9.54 11.85 -8.53
N ILE A 37 -8.76 11.41 -7.55
CA ILE A 37 -9.17 10.44 -6.53
C ILE A 37 -9.15 11.09 -5.15
N MET A 38 -9.97 10.59 -4.22
CA MET A 38 -9.89 10.99 -2.82
C MET A 38 -8.92 10.07 -2.09
N VAL A 39 -8.00 10.65 -1.32
CA VAL A 39 -7.02 9.91 -0.50
C VAL A 39 -7.10 10.38 0.95
N PRO A 40 -6.81 9.51 1.93
CA PRO A 40 -6.76 9.90 3.34
C PRO A 40 -5.66 10.94 3.57
N LEU A 41 -5.98 11.97 4.37
CA LEU A 41 -5.03 12.98 4.82
C LEU A 41 -4.40 12.54 6.14
N PHE A 42 -3.09 12.64 6.22
CA PHE A 42 -2.30 12.43 7.42
C PHE A 42 -1.44 13.67 7.69
N GLN A 43 -1.11 13.90 8.95
CA GLN A 43 -0.17 14.93 9.38
C GLN A 43 1.05 14.28 10.05
N SER A 44 2.18 14.99 10.03
CA SER A 44 3.39 14.54 10.72
C SER A 44 3.10 14.33 12.20
N GLN A 45 3.76 13.32 12.79
CA GLN A 45 3.62 12.85 14.17
C GLN A 45 2.32 12.07 14.45
N GLU A 46 1.45 11.84 13.47
CA GLU A 46 0.31 10.94 13.63
C GLU A 46 0.75 9.46 13.67
N SER A 47 -0.03 8.63 14.38
CA SER A 47 0.08 7.18 14.29
C SER A 47 -0.77 6.64 13.13
N ILE A 48 -0.18 5.76 12.32
CA ILE A 48 -0.84 5.11 11.20
C ILE A 48 -1.16 3.68 11.59
N ILE A 49 -2.45 3.41 11.81
CA ILE A 49 -2.96 2.17 12.38
C ILE A 49 -3.98 1.57 11.42
N GLY A 50 -3.93 0.25 11.24
CA GLY A 50 -4.89 -0.43 10.41
C GLY A 50 -4.72 -1.94 10.40
N GLU A 51 -5.35 -2.55 9.40
CA GLU A 51 -5.31 -3.98 9.16
C GLU A 51 -4.98 -4.28 7.70
N VAL A 52 -4.14 -5.28 7.47
CA VAL A 52 -3.91 -5.91 6.16
C VAL A 52 -4.77 -7.16 6.09
N VAL A 53 -5.66 -7.24 5.11
CA VAL A 53 -6.48 -8.42 4.84
C VAL A 53 -5.96 -9.10 3.59
N ILE A 54 -5.56 -10.36 3.73
CA ILE A 54 -5.15 -11.24 2.63
C ILE A 54 -6.20 -12.32 2.46
N GLU A 55 -6.79 -12.41 1.28
CA GLU A 55 -7.84 -13.36 0.94
C GLU A 55 -7.41 -14.22 -0.26
N PRO A 56 -6.94 -15.46 -0.02
CA PRO A 56 -6.69 -16.41 -1.09
C PRO A 56 -7.94 -16.64 -1.94
N LEU A 57 -7.76 -16.86 -3.25
CA LEU A 57 -8.88 -17.27 -4.09
C LEU A 57 -9.48 -18.58 -3.59
N GLN A 58 -10.81 -18.71 -3.63
CA GLN A 58 -11.51 -19.89 -3.11
C GLN A 58 -10.93 -21.20 -3.66
N GLY A 59 -10.61 -22.13 -2.74
CA GLY A 59 -10.04 -23.43 -3.08
C GLY A 59 -8.57 -23.39 -3.49
N LYS A 60 -7.88 -22.25 -3.39
CA LYS A 60 -6.44 -22.13 -3.62
C LYS A 60 -5.68 -21.93 -2.32
N LYS A 61 -4.58 -22.66 -2.20
CA LYS A 61 -3.56 -22.46 -1.17
C LYS A 61 -2.61 -21.34 -1.61
N LEU A 62 -2.32 -20.40 -0.72
CA LEU A 62 -1.33 -19.35 -0.94
C LEU A 62 -0.09 -19.62 -0.08
N GLU A 63 0.99 -20.05 -0.70
CA GLU A 63 2.31 -20.15 -0.04
C GLU A 63 3.03 -18.79 -0.08
N HIS A 64 3.66 -18.38 1.01
CA HIS A 64 4.41 -17.13 1.10
C HIS A 64 5.71 -17.30 1.90
N THR A 65 6.71 -16.47 1.61
CA THR A 65 8.00 -16.43 2.35
C THR A 65 8.00 -15.40 3.48
N GLY A 66 6.82 -14.88 3.83
CA GLY A 66 6.62 -13.85 4.84
C GLY A 66 5.61 -12.82 4.34
N VAL A 67 5.01 -12.10 5.27
CA VAL A 67 4.12 -10.98 4.99
C VAL A 67 4.65 -9.78 5.73
N LYS A 68 4.85 -8.66 5.05
CA LYS A 68 5.22 -7.38 5.67
C LYS A 68 4.35 -6.25 5.14
N ILE A 69 4.26 -5.19 5.93
CA ILE A 69 3.75 -3.88 5.50
C ILE A 69 4.84 -2.84 5.66
N GLU A 70 4.91 -1.95 4.67
CA GLU A 70 5.90 -0.89 4.59
C GLU A 70 5.18 0.46 4.50
N LEU A 71 5.71 1.44 5.22
CA LEU A 71 5.36 2.84 5.04
C LEU A 71 6.59 3.53 4.45
N LEU A 72 6.42 4.03 3.22
CA LEU A 72 7.46 4.68 2.45
C LEU A 72 7.05 6.13 2.17
N GLY A 73 7.98 7.06 2.40
CA GLY A 73 7.93 8.41 1.86
C GLY A 73 9.04 8.55 0.84
N GLN A 74 8.69 8.84 -0.41
CA GLN A 74 9.60 8.75 -1.55
C GLN A 74 9.59 10.02 -2.40
N ILE A 75 10.76 10.37 -2.93
CA ILE A 75 10.92 11.34 -4.02
C ILE A 75 11.22 10.57 -5.31
N GLU A 76 10.44 10.86 -6.34
CA GLU A 76 10.56 10.30 -7.68
C GLU A 76 10.95 11.40 -8.67
N LEU A 77 12.00 11.18 -9.43
CA LEU A 77 12.45 12.07 -10.49
C LEU A 77 12.08 11.47 -11.85
N TYR A 78 11.21 12.14 -12.62
CA TYR A 78 10.69 11.56 -13.87
C TYR A 78 11.71 11.46 -15.01
N PHE A 79 12.82 12.20 -14.91
CA PHE A 79 13.95 12.07 -15.84
C PHE A 79 14.88 10.91 -15.48
N ASP A 80 14.77 10.36 -14.27
CA ASP A 80 15.57 9.26 -13.74
C ASP A 80 14.66 8.11 -13.27
N ARG A 81 13.80 7.66 -14.18
CA ARG A 81 12.75 6.67 -13.88
C ARG A 81 13.37 5.35 -13.41
N GLY A 82 12.99 4.94 -12.20
CA GLY A 82 13.46 3.71 -11.57
C GLY A 82 14.29 3.97 -10.30
N ASN A 83 14.78 5.19 -10.12
CA ASN A 83 15.43 5.61 -8.88
C ASN A 83 14.42 6.30 -7.96
N PHE A 84 14.26 5.72 -6.78
CA PHE A 84 13.42 6.25 -5.69
C PHE A 84 14.34 6.69 -4.57
N TYR A 85 14.09 7.90 -4.06
CA TYR A 85 14.82 8.42 -2.90
C TYR A 85 13.89 8.36 -1.69
N ASP A 86 14.09 7.36 -0.85
CA ASP A 86 13.30 7.16 0.37
C ASP A 86 13.79 8.13 1.44
N PHE A 87 12.92 9.03 1.90
CA PHE A 87 13.17 9.89 3.06
C PHE A 87 12.50 9.35 4.33
N THR A 88 11.50 8.47 4.19
CA THR A 88 10.90 7.70 5.28
C THR A 88 10.79 6.25 4.82
N SER A 89 11.24 5.29 5.65
CA SER A 89 11.10 3.86 5.39
C SER A 89 10.90 3.09 6.69
N LEU A 90 9.66 2.64 6.93
CA LEU A 90 9.28 1.87 8.12
C LEU A 90 8.72 0.52 7.70
N VAL A 91 9.09 -0.55 8.41
CA VAL A 91 8.69 -1.92 8.09
C VAL A 91 8.10 -2.61 9.31
N ARG A 92 7.03 -3.37 9.11
CA ARG A 92 6.48 -4.32 10.08
C ARG A 92 6.30 -5.68 9.43
N GLU A 93 6.98 -6.69 9.97
CA GLU A 93 6.73 -8.09 9.66
C GLU A 93 5.40 -8.50 10.31
N LEU A 94 4.48 -9.03 9.50
CA LEU A 94 3.13 -9.44 9.89
C LEU A 94 2.98 -10.96 9.95
N ASP A 95 3.77 -11.69 9.16
CA ASP A 95 3.83 -13.14 9.21
C ASP A 95 5.17 -13.68 8.74
N VAL A 96 5.53 -14.85 9.24
CA VAL A 96 6.72 -15.62 8.82
C VAL A 96 6.39 -16.45 7.56
N PRO A 97 7.36 -17.12 6.91
CA PRO A 97 7.04 -18.06 5.82
C PRO A 97 5.96 -19.07 6.22
N GLY A 98 5.00 -19.30 5.35
CA GLY A 98 3.84 -20.12 5.67
C GLY A 98 2.84 -20.27 4.53
N GLU A 99 1.64 -20.75 4.89
CA GLU A 99 0.57 -21.06 3.95
C GLU A 99 -0.76 -20.48 4.45
N LEU A 100 -1.54 -19.88 3.54
CA LEU A 100 -2.89 -19.38 3.80
C LEU A 100 -3.92 -20.14 2.96
N TYR A 101 -4.93 -20.68 3.63
CA TYR A 101 -6.07 -21.36 3.00
C TYR A 101 -7.33 -20.50 2.99
N GLU A 102 -7.47 -19.65 4.00
CA GLU A 102 -8.62 -18.78 4.21
C GLU A 102 -8.15 -17.34 4.37
N ARG A 103 -9.11 -16.42 4.35
CA ARG A 103 -8.89 -15.02 4.65
C ARG A 103 -8.19 -14.85 6.00
N LYS A 104 -7.09 -14.11 6.02
CA LYS A 104 -6.38 -13.74 7.25
C LYS A 104 -6.21 -12.24 7.34
N THR A 105 -6.34 -11.72 8.56
CA THR A 105 -6.23 -10.29 8.87
C THR A 105 -5.05 -10.07 9.82
N TYR A 106 -4.17 -9.15 9.47
CA TYR A 106 -3.01 -8.75 10.25
C TYR A 106 -3.14 -7.30 10.69
N ARG A 107 -3.01 -7.03 11.99
CA ARG A 107 -3.00 -5.65 12.50
C ARG A 107 -1.62 -5.05 12.34
N PHE A 108 -1.56 -3.75 12.07
CA PHE A 108 -0.30 -3.00 12.04
C PHE A 108 -0.47 -1.64 12.71
N GLU A 109 0.65 -1.14 13.22
CA GLU A 109 0.78 0.22 13.73
C GLU A 109 2.20 0.75 13.45
N PHE A 110 2.22 1.96 12.90
CA PHE A 110 3.38 2.84 12.88
C PHE A 110 3.07 4.03 13.78
N SER A 111 3.69 4.09 14.96
CA SER A 111 3.45 5.17 15.92
C SER A 111 4.30 6.39 15.60
N THR A 112 3.73 7.60 15.77
CA THR A 112 4.46 8.88 15.70
C THR A 112 5.28 9.03 14.41
N VAL A 113 4.63 8.86 13.26
CA VAL A 113 5.32 8.84 11.96
C VAL A 113 5.78 10.23 11.56
N GLU A 114 7.07 10.38 11.25
CA GLU A 114 7.61 11.62 10.71
C GLU A 114 7.26 11.79 9.23
N MET A 115 6.62 12.91 8.90
CA MET A 115 6.26 13.30 7.54
C MET A 115 6.79 14.71 7.29
N PRO A 116 8.11 14.87 7.05
CA PRO A 116 8.76 16.18 7.02
C PRO A 116 8.36 17.04 5.80
N TYR A 117 7.73 16.44 4.79
CA TYR A 117 7.37 17.09 3.53
C TYR A 117 5.89 16.87 3.21
N GLU A 118 5.28 17.85 2.56
CA GLU A 118 3.93 17.72 1.99
C GLU A 118 3.98 16.93 0.67
N SER A 119 2.97 16.10 0.42
CA SER A 119 2.83 15.38 -0.85
C SER A 119 2.76 16.35 -2.03
N TYR A 120 3.46 16.02 -3.12
CA TYR A 120 3.57 16.90 -4.29
C TYR A 120 3.51 16.09 -5.58
N ASN A 121 2.69 16.51 -6.55
CA ASN A 121 2.68 15.94 -7.89
C ASN A 121 2.97 17.04 -8.93
N GLY A 122 4.23 17.12 -9.34
CA GLY A 122 4.72 18.13 -10.29
C GLY A 122 4.98 17.59 -11.69
N VAL A 123 5.65 18.41 -12.51
CA VAL A 123 5.95 18.07 -13.91
C VAL A 123 7.16 17.15 -14.05
N ASN A 124 8.16 17.29 -13.20
CA ASN A 124 9.43 16.55 -13.28
C ASN A 124 9.76 15.75 -12.01
N VAL A 125 9.02 16.00 -10.92
CA VAL A 125 9.25 15.41 -9.60
C VAL A 125 7.91 15.11 -8.93
N ARG A 126 7.87 14.01 -8.18
CA ARG A 126 6.75 13.63 -7.34
C ARG A 126 7.26 13.24 -5.95
N LEU A 127 6.53 13.67 -4.93
CA LEU A 127 6.75 13.32 -3.54
C LEU A 127 5.48 12.63 -3.02
N ARG A 128 5.59 11.37 -2.59
CA ARG A 128 4.46 10.54 -2.17
C ARG A 128 4.75 9.64 -1.00
#